data_AF-A0A2W4QXT2-F1
#
_entry.id   AF-A0A2W4QXT2-F1
#
_cell.length_a   1.000
_cell.length_b   1.000
_cell.length_c   1.000
_cell.angle_alpha   90.00
_cell.angle_beta   90.00
_cell.angle_gamma   90.00
#
_symmetry.space_group_name_H-M   'P 1'
#
loop_
_entity.id
_entity.type
_entity.pdbx_description
1 polymer ?
#
loop_
_entity_poly.entity_id
_entity_poly.type
_entity_poly.pdbx_seq_one_letter_code
_entity_poly.pdbx_strand_id
1 'polypeptide(L)'
;MHKAFSISPSLLAYATRLLLGTALMTTPLLAAAFNSGSTGADGDFNPTLNTQLQLPPDGIFNYKSVNIPQGVTVTFKRNAANTPVYMLVQNDATIAGTIDVSGGNAADVGSAGDGNMTDDGTPGVGGPGGFDGGWGGIDAVTANCTPTPSSVCTGTRGGNGQGPGGGVGAGLTYDNYGNPNPNGGHSGLYNYGNNLLQPLVGGSGGGGGSGHRIYLRGSGGGGGGGAILLAVTGKTNLTGSILANGGSVGKPALTFTTPFNLYPSVGGCGSGGGIRIVSSQLSGNGSFLAQGGNGNCYSPVGGDGRIRLEADQLYFTGTTTPTFYTSTPNALFVPNLPHLAITTVANQAVPSNPSGMAQVTLAATTANPVNVVVASSGVPVGTNVALTVKPEIGADPITATPVAITGNQSAGTATLSVNLPDGASVLEASTSFIITAAVGDALARYANNERVEKVTLTASTGGPGLAILTTVSGKTYRVPQSVLSGS
;
A
#
# COMPACT_ATOMS: atom_id res chain seq x y z
N MET A 1 -74.18 39.75 -70.68
CA MET A 1 -72.84 40.36 -70.68
C MET A 1 -71.84 39.26 -70.33
N HIS A 2 -71.30 38.54 -71.31
CA HIS A 2 -69.94 38.76 -71.85
C HIS A 2 -68.81 38.74 -70.79
N LYS A 3 -68.24 37.56 -70.49
CA LYS A 3 -66.90 37.14 -70.96
C LYS A 3 -66.52 35.78 -70.37
N ALA A 4 -66.00 34.92 -71.24
CA ALA A 4 -65.34 33.66 -70.95
C ALA A 4 -63.85 33.87 -70.62
N PHE A 5 -63.27 32.95 -69.85
CA PHE A 5 -61.83 32.59 -69.85
C PHE A 5 -61.76 31.15 -69.31
N SER A 6 -61.79 30.11 -70.15
CA SER A 6 -60.72 29.52 -70.97
C SER A 6 -59.50 29.07 -70.16
N ILE A 7 -59.38 27.74 -70.07
CA ILE A 7 -58.28 26.93 -69.51
C ILE A 7 -57.12 26.84 -70.52
N SER A 8 -55.87 26.75 -70.06
CA SER A 8 -54.78 26.01 -70.74
C SER A 8 -53.51 25.86 -69.85
N PRO A 9 -52.63 24.85 -70.09
CA PRO A 9 -52.08 23.97 -69.06
C PRO A 9 -50.54 24.02 -68.92
N SER A 10 -50.02 23.48 -67.81
CA SER A 10 -48.73 22.78 -67.83
C SER A 10 -48.73 21.63 -66.81
N LEU A 11 -48.78 20.42 -67.36
CA LEU A 11 -48.52 19.15 -66.68
C LEU A 11 -47.13 19.14 -65.99
N LEU A 12 -47.01 18.22 -65.03
CA LEU A 12 -45.84 17.35 -64.80
C LEU A 12 -44.94 17.70 -63.59
N ALA A 13 -45.27 17.11 -62.44
CA ALA A 13 -44.38 16.27 -61.60
C ALA A 13 -45.06 16.02 -60.25
N TYR A 14 -45.79 14.92 -60.13
CA TYR A 14 -45.34 13.71 -59.44
C TYR A 14 -45.13 13.87 -57.93
N ALA A 15 -46.02 13.21 -57.21
CA ALA A 15 -45.97 12.96 -55.78
C ALA A 15 -44.65 12.30 -55.36
N THR A 16 -43.99 12.80 -54.32
CA THR A 16 -43.31 11.95 -53.33
C THR A 16 -42.87 12.75 -52.10
N ARG A 17 -43.29 12.27 -50.92
CA ARG A 17 -42.59 12.31 -49.61
C ARG A 17 -42.38 13.66 -48.92
N LEU A 18 -43.11 13.89 -47.82
CA LEU A 18 -42.49 14.21 -46.52
C LEU A 18 -43.46 14.01 -45.34
N LEU A 19 -43.77 12.75 -44.97
CA LEU A 19 -44.01 12.42 -43.56
C LEU A 19 -42.65 12.06 -42.98
N LEU A 20 -41.93 13.02 -42.40
CA LEU A 20 -40.74 12.74 -41.62
C LEU A 20 -41.17 12.62 -40.15
N GLY A 21 -41.60 11.41 -39.79
CA GLY A 21 -41.77 11.03 -38.39
C GLY A 21 -40.42 11.13 -37.68
N THR A 22 -40.35 11.93 -36.63
CA THR A 22 -39.23 11.96 -35.69
C THR A 22 -39.19 10.65 -34.92
N ALA A 23 -38.56 9.63 -35.50
CA ALA A 23 -38.05 8.49 -34.74
C ALA A 23 -36.92 9.01 -33.86
N LEU A 24 -37.21 9.29 -32.60
CA LEU A 24 -36.21 9.50 -31.57
C LEU A 24 -35.47 8.16 -31.42
N MET A 25 -34.40 7.97 -32.19
CA MET A 25 -33.49 6.84 -32.04
C MET A 25 -32.79 7.01 -30.68
N THR A 26 -33.40 6.45 -29.63
CA THR A 26 -32.69 6.12 -28.41
C THR A 26 -31.72 5.02 -28.77
N THR A 27 -30.52 5.37 -29.23
CA THR A 27 -29.40 4.44 -29.25
C THR A 27 -29.22 3.98 -27.81
N PRO A 28 -29.45 2.69 -27.47
CA PRO A 28 -29.01 2.22 -26.18
C PRO A 28 -27.50 2.46 -26.16
N LEU A 29 -27.02 3.31 -25.26
CA LEU A 29 -25.63 3.21 -24.82
C LEU A 29 -25.55 1.80 -24.22
N LEU A 30 -25.05 0.84 -24.99
CA LEU A 30 -24.56 -0.40 -24.43
C LEU A 30 -23.45 0.03 -23.48
N ALA A 31 -23.74 0.04 -22.17
CA ALA A 31 -22.69 0.03 -21.18
C ALA A 31 -21.78 -1.15 -21.56
N ALA A 32 -20.55 -0.86 -21.96
CA ALA A 32 -19.61 -1.92 -22.27
C ALA A 32 -19.48 -2.77 -21.00
N ALA A 33 -19.78 -4.07 -21.12
CA ALA A 33 -19.60 -5.00 -20.02
C ALA A 33 -18.18 -4.84 -19.47
N PHE A 34 -18.04 -4.84 -18.15
CA PHE A 34 -16.75 -4.69 -17.50
C PHE A 34 -15.71 -5.66 -18.10
N ASN A 35 -14.52 -5.15 -18.39
CA ASN A 35 -13.38 -5.94 -18.86
C ASN A 35 -12.24 -5.81 -17.86
N SER A 36 -11.74 -6.94 -17.36
CA SER A 36 -10.63 -7.00 -16.40
C SER A 36 -9.29 -6.55 -16.96
N GLY A 37 -9.14 -6.50 -18.29
CA GLY A 37 -7.87 -6.25 -18.94
C GLY A 37 -6.91 -7.45 -18.93
N SER A 38 -7.35 -8.62 -18.46
CA SER A 38 -6.50 -9.82 -18.43
C SER A 38 -6.08 -10.26 -19.83
N THR A 39 -4.79 -10.50 -20.02
CA THR A 39 -4.23 -11.06 -21.27
C THR A 39 -4.44 -12.56 -21.39
N GLY A 40 -4.75 -13.26 -20.29
CA GLY A 40 -4.88 -14.72 -20.24
C GLY A 40 -3.55 -15.47 -20.39
N ALA A 41 -2.41 -14.78 -20.25
CA ALA A 41 -1.07 -15.33 -20.41
C ALA A 41 -0.74 -16.46 -19.40
N ASP A 42 -1.33 -16.41 -18.20
CA ASP A 42 -1.12 -17.40 -17.14
C ASP A 42 -2.08 -18.60 -17.22
N GLY A 43 -2.94 -18.66 -18.25
CA GLY A 43 -3.86 -19.77 -18.47
C GLY A 43 -4.94 -19.89 -17.39
N ASP A 44 -5.46 -21.10 -17.18
CA ASP A 44 -6.45 -21.38 -16.14
C ASP A 44 -5.77 -21.69 -14.81
N PHE A 45 -6.18 -21.01 -13.74
CA PHE A 45 -5.69 -21.27 -12.39
C PHE A 45 -6.65 -22.16 -11.62
N ASN A 46 -6.28 -23.43 -11.45
CA ASN A 46 -7.11 -24.46 -10.79
C ASN A 46 -6.27 -25.34 -9.83
N PRO A 47 -5.78 -24.79 -8.71
CA PRO A 47 -4.97 -25.55 -7.76
C PRO A 47 -5.79 -26.66 -7.08
N THR A 48 -5.19 -27.84 -6.91
CA THR A 48 -5.80 -28.99 -6.21
C THR A 48 -5.30 -29.15 -4.77
N LEU A 49 -4.25 -28.41 -4.39
CA LEU A 49 -3.61 -28.43 -3.08
C LEU A 49 -3.25 -26.99 -2.68
N ASN A 50 -3.02 -26.79 -1.38
CA ASN A 50 -2.51 -25.52 -0.86
C ASN A 50 -1.27 -25.09 -1.64
N THR A 51 -1.29 -23.86 -2.14
CA THR A 51 -0.28 -23.34 -3.07
C THR A 51 0.18 -21.98 -2.61
N GLN A 52 1.49 -21.77 -2.58
CA GLN A 52 2.08 -20.44 -2.46
C GLN A 52 2.57 -20.00 -3.84
N LEU A 53 1.98 -18.94 -4.39
CA LEU A 53 2.39 -18.35 -5.66
C LEU A 53 3.53 -17.36 -5.46
N GLN A 54 4.51 -17.37 -6.36
CA GLN A 54 5.50 -16.30 -6.43
C GLN A 54 4.86 -15.09 -7.09
N LEU A 55 4.80 -13.94 -6.39
CA LEU A 55 4.33 -12.69 -6.99
C LEU A 55 5.27 -12.26 -8.12
N PRO A 56 4.72 -11.95 -9.31
CA PRO A 56 5.44 -11.27 -10.39
C PRO A 56 5.99 -9.92 -9.91
N PRO A 57 7.03 -9.35 -10.54
CA PRO A 57 7.61 -8.07 -10.11
C PRO A 57 6.61 -6.89 -10.06
N ASP A 58 5.59 -6.90 -10.92
CA ASP A 58 4.50 -5.92 -10.98
C ASP A 58 3.29 -6.29 -10.08
N GLY A 59 3.26 -7.52 -9.56
CA GLY A 59 2.17 -8.06 -8.76
C GLY A 59 0.97 -8.54 -9.56
N ILE A 60 1.05 -8.61 -10.90
CA ILE A 60 -0.10 -8.87 -11.78
C ILE A 60 -0.07 -10.29 -12.33
N PHE A 61 -1.14 -11.05 -12.05
CA PHE A 61 -1.47 -12.30 -12.72
C PHE A 61 -2.57 -12.07 -13.76
N ASN A 62 -2.41 -12.69 -14.93
CA ASN A 62 -3.29 -12.60 -16.09
C ASN A 62 -3.89 -13.97 -16.43
N TYR A 63 -4.96 -14.35 -15.75
CA TYR A 63 -5.62 -15.65 -15.93
C TYR A 63 -6.74 -15.62 -16.97
N LYS A 64 -6.98 -16.78 -17.58
CA LYS A 64 -8.19 -17.06 -18.37
C LYS A 64 -9.38 -17.30 -17.45
N SER A 65 -9.25 -18.22 -16.51
CA SER A 65 -10.24 -18.50 -15.48
C SER A 65 -9.58 -18.83 -14.14
N VAL A 66 -10.31 -18.67 -13.04
CA VAL A 66 -9.84 -19.02 -11.68
C VAL A 66 -10.84 -19.96 -11.03
N ASN A 67 -10.37 -21.08 -10.50
CA ASN A 67 -11.15 -21.99 -9.68
C ASN A 67 -10.33 -22.43 -8.47
N ILE A 68 -10.66 -21.96 -7.27
CA ILE A 68 -10.04 -22.38 -6.02
C ILE A 68 -11.03 -23.27 -5.27
N PRO A 69 -10.82 -24.61 -5.25
CA PRO A 69 -11.74 -25.55 -4.61
C PRO A 69 -11.81 -25.38 -3.09
N GLN A 70 -12.87 -25.89 -2.48
CA GLN A 70 -12.99 -25.95 -1.02
C GLN A 70 -11.82 -26.73 -0.40
N GLY A 71 -11.29 -26.23 0.72
CA GLY A 71 -10.15 -26.83 1.42
C GLY A 71 -8.78 -26.45 0.84
N VAL A 72 -8.73 -25.74 -0.29
CA VAL A 72 -7.49 -25.21 -0.88
C VAL A 72 -7.25 -23.78 -0.40
N THR A 73 -6.04 -23.50 0.09
CA THR A 73 -5.57 -22.16 0.44
C THR A 73 -4.49 -21.70 -0.53
N VAL A 74 -4.68 -20.51 -1.11
CA VAL A 74 -3.71 -19.83 -1.96
C VAL A 74 -3.09 -18.68 -1.18
N THR A 75 -1.76 -18.71 -1.06
CA THR A 75 -0.96 -17.63 -0.47
C THR A 75 0.02 -17.08 -1.49
N PHE A 76 0.68 -15.97 -1.18
CA PHE A 76 1.62 -15.32 -2.09
C PHE A 76 2.94 -15.01 -1.39
N LYS A 77 4.04 -15.37 -2.03
CA LYS A 77 5.38 -14.96 -1.62
C LYS A 77 5.64 -13.55 -2.14
N ARG A 78 6.00 -12.63 -1.23
CA ARG A 78 6.34 -11.23 -1.56
C ARG A 78 7.40 -11.17 -2.65
N ASN A 79 7.21 -10.28 -3.61
CA ASN A 79 8.27 -9.87 -4.52
C ASN A 79 9.16 -8.80 -3.84
N ALA A 80 10.23 -8.38 -4.51
CA ALA A 80 11.17 -7.41 -3.96
C ALA A 80 10.51 -6.04 -3.63
N ALA A 81 9.51 -5.63 -4.41
CA ALA A 81 8.77 -4.38 -4.21
C ALA A 81 7.62 -4.49 -3.19
N ASN A 82 7.38 -5.70 -2.66
CA ASN A 82 6.19 -6.06 -1.89
C ASN A 82 4.89 -5.43 -2.45
N THR A 83 4.62 -5.67 -3.74
CA THR A 83 3.42 -5.13 -4.39
C THR A 83 2.14 -5.77 -3.82
N PRO A 84 0.98 -5.09 -3.94
CA PRO A 84 -0.31 -5.74 -3.83
C PRO A 84 -0.45 -6.88 -4.85
N VAL A 85 -1.43 -7.76 -4.61
CA VAL A 85 -1.81 -8.83 -5.54
C VAL A 85 -2.87 -8.31 -6.50
N TYR A 86 -2.62 -8.43 -7.80
CA TYR A 86 -3.62 -8.18 -8.84
C TYR A 86 -3.89 -9.49 -9.58
N MET A 87 -5.13 -9.97 -9.52
CA MET A 87 -5.59 -11.12 -10.31
C MET A 87 -6.59 -10.61 -11.34
N LEU A 88 -6.18 -10.57 -12.61
CA LEU A 88 -7.03 -10.22 -13.74
C LEU A 88 -7.52 -11.51 -14.40
N VAL A 89 -8.82 -11.63 -14.64
CA VAL A 89 -9.47 -12.87 -15.13
C VAL A 89 -10.36 -12.58 -16.33
N GLN A 90 -10.16 -13.29 -17.44
CA GLN A 90 -10.92 -13.10 -18.70
C GLN A 90 -12.34 -13.67 -18.66
N ASN A 91 -12.52 -14.81 -18.02
CA ASN A 91 -13.80 -15.50 -17.92
C ASN A 91 -14.31 -15.36 -16.48
N ASP A 92 -14.63 -16.48 -15.83
CA ASP A 92 -15.20 -16.52 -14.49
C ASP A 92 -14.14 -16.87 -13.42
N ALA A 93 -14.44 -16.46 -12.19
CA ALA A 93 -13.69 -16.83 -10.99
C ALA A 93 -14.61 -17.49 -9.96
N THR A 94 -14.29 -18.73 -9.57
CA THR A 94 -14.96 -19.45 -8.47
C THR A 94 -13.99 -19.62 -7.31
N ILE A 95 -14.32 -19.05 -6.15
CA ILE A 95 -13.51 -19.11 -4.94
C ILE A 95 -14.31 -19.84 -3.86
N ALA A 96 -14.14 -21.16 -3.77
CA ALA A 96 -14.73 -22.00 -2.73
C ALA A 96 -13.76 -22.28 -1.57
N GLY A 97 -12.45 -22.17 -1.84
CA GLY A 97 -11.39 -22.21 -0.82
C GLY A 97 -11.02 -20.84 -0.29
N THR A 98 -9.75 -20.66 0.04
CA THR A 98 -9.24 -19.43 0.67
C THR A 98 -8.17 -18.77 -0.20
N ILE A 99 -8.27 -17.46 -0.38
CA ILE A 99 -7.16 -16.60 -0.80
C ILE A 99 -6.69 -15.83 0.42
N ASP A 100 -5.42 -15.94 0.79
CA ASP A 100 -4.87 -15.31 1.98
C ASP A 100 -3.66 -14.42 1.64
N VAL A 101 -3.85 -13.12 1.85
CA VAL A 101 -2.80 -12.09 1.77
C VAL A 101 -2.53 -11.46 3.14
N SER A 102 -2.94 -12.08 4.25
CA SER A 102 -2.80 -11.52 5.60
C SER A 102 -1.35 -11.27 6.01
N GLY A 103 -1.17 -10.34 6.95
CA GLY A 103 0.11 -10.05 7.60
C GLY A 103 0.43 -11.11 8.65
N GLY A 104 1.72 -11.36 8.86
CA GLY A 104 2.25 -12.27 9.86
C GLY A 104 2.24 -11.67 11.26
N ASN A 105 2.07 -12.55 12.25
CA ASN A 105 2.23 -12.20 13.65
C ASN A 105 3.72 -11.91 13.95
N ALA A 106 3.98 -11.05 14.94
CA ALA A 106 5.31 -10.95 15.52
C ALA A 106 5.65 -12.20 16.34
N ALA A 107 6.94 -12.47 16.50
CA ALA A 107 7.41 -13.57 17.32
C ALA A 107 7.08 -13.32 18.80
N ASP A 108 6.57 -14.35 19.48
CA ASP A 108 6.45 -14.38 20.93
C ASP A 108 7.84 -14.27 21.56
N VAL A 109 7.94 -13.72 22.77
CA VAL A 109 9.24 -13.43 23.42
C VAL A 109 9.45 -14.17 24.72
N GLY A 110 10.69 -14.59 24.97
CA GLY A 110 11.10 -15.28 26.19
C GLY A 110 10.38 -16.62 26.35
N SER A 111 9.92 -16.95 27.56
CA SER A 111 9.28 -18.25 27.82
C SER A 111 7.85 -18.39 27.24
N ALA A 112 7.31 -17.36 26.58
CA ALA A 112 6.10 -17.48 25.76
C ALA A 112 6.41 -17.91 24.32
N GLY A 113 7.66 -17.73 23.86
CA GLY A 113 8.14 -18.18 22.56
C GLY A 113 8.51 -19.66 22.53
N ASP A 114 9.16 -20.08 21.46
CA ASP A 114 9.64 -21.46 21.25
C ASP A 114 10.94 -21.78 22.02
N GLY A 115 11.43 -20.82 22.81
CA GLY A 115 12.68 -20.91 23.54
C GLY A 115 13.91 -20.47 22.74
N ASN A 116 13.75 -20.09 21.47
CA ASN A 116 14.79 -19.43 20.69
C ASN A 116 14.85 -17.95 21.07
N MET A 117 15.99 -17.50 21.58
CA MET A 117 16.17 -16.08 21.95
C MET A 117 16.62 -15.22 20.77
N THR A 118 16.90 -15.80 19.60
CA THR A 118 17.45 -15.07 18.44
C THR A 118 16.38 -14.39 17.59
N ASP A 119 15.14 -14.86 17.66
CA ASP A 119 13.97 -14.28 17.03
C ASP A 119 13.11 -13.45 18.00
N ASP A 120 13.50 -13.37 19.28
CA ASP A 120 12.88 -12.48 20.27
C ASP A 120 12.86 -11.02 19.77
N GLY A 121 11.67 -10.43 19.73
CA GLY A 121 11.45 -9.07 19.27
C GLY A 121 11.37 -8.91 17.75
N THR A 122 11.39 -10.01 16.99
CA THR A 122 11.20 -10.00 15.53
C THR A 122 9.79 -9.52 15.18
N PRO A 123 9.66 -8.50 14.30
CA PRO A 123 8.36 -7.99 13.91
C PRO A 123 7.61 -8.96 13.00
N GLY A 124 6.29 -8.83 13.02
CA GLY A 124 5.42 -9.47 12.06
C GLY A 124 5.67 -8.95 10.65
N VAL A 125 5.79 -9.87 9.72
CA VAL A 125 5.97 -9.58 8.29
C VAL A 125 4.66 -9.09 7.69
N GLY A 126 4.65 -7.95 7.00
CA GLY A 126 3.49 -7.48 6.26
C GLY A 126 3.12 -8.44 5.13
N GLY A 127 1.81 -8.58 4.86
CA GLY A 127 1.33 -9.33 3.71
C GLY A 127 1.73 -8.67 2.37
N PRO A 128 1.45 -9.31 1.22
CA PRO A 128 1.62 -8.69 -0.10
C PRO A 128 1.00 -7.30 -0.20
N GLY A 129 1.79 -6.24 -0.40
CA GLY A 129 1.29 -4.86 -0.43
C GLY A 129 1.07 -4.22 0.95
N GLY A 130 1.23 -4.98 2.04
CA GLY A 130 1.21 -4.51 3.43
C GLY A 130 2.60 -4.18 3.96
N PHE A 131 2.67 -3.62 5.16
CA PHE A 131 3.91 -3.11 5.76
C PHE A 131 4.32 -3.90 7.00
N ASP A 132 5.63 -4.03 7.24
CA ASP A 132 6.16 -4.79 8.38
C ASP A 132 5.93 -4.06 9.72
N GLY A 133 5.84 -4.84 10.79
CA GLY A 133 5.81 -4.30 12.15
C GLY A 133 7.16 -3.73 12.61
N GLY A 134 7.15 -3.07 13.77
CA GLY A 134 8.34 -2.50 14.40
C GLY A 134 9.07 -3.53 15.26
N TRP A 135 10.41 -3.46 15.27
CA TRP A 135 11.25 -4.30 16.12
C TRP A 135 11.03 -4.06 17.61
N GLY A 136 11.07 -5.12 18.40
CA GLY A 136 11.15 -5.03 19.84
C GLY A 136 12.44 -4.34 20.30
N GLY A 137 12.34 -3.53 21.36
CA GLY A 137 13.49 -2.87 21.97
C GLY A 137 14.44 -3.89 22.62
N ILE A 138 15.74 -3.60 22.60
CA ILE A 138 16.76 -4.45 23.21
C ILE A 138 16.81 -4.21 24.73
N ASP A 139 17.16 -5.24 25.49
CA ASP A 139 17.28 -5.11 26.95
C ASP A 139 18.48 -4.23 27.35
N ALA A 140 18.45 -3.69 28.57
CA ALA A 140 19.45 -2.74 29.04
C ALA A 140 20.88 -3.31 29.14
N VAL A 141 21.02 -4.63 29.30
CA VAL A 141 22.33 -5.31 29.38
C VAL A 141 22.92 -5.43 27.99
N THR A 142 22.13 -5.87 27.01
CA THR A 142 22.54 -5.91 25.60
C THR A 142 22.75 -4.51 25.02
N ALA A 143 22.03 -3.50 25.51
CA ALA A 143 22.21 -2.09 25.13
C ALA A 143 23.52 -1.46 25.65
N ASN A 144 24.35 -2.18 26.41
CA ASN A 144 25.59 -1.71 27.02
C ASN A 144 25.42 -0.38 27.79
N CYS A 145 24.29 -0.23 28.47
CA CYS A 145 24.00 0.97 29.24
C CYS A 145 24.77 0.90 30.57
N THR A 146 25.62 1.90 30.83
CA THR A 146 26.34 2.06 32.12
C THR A 146 25.47 2.89 33.07
N PRO A 147 25.08 2.36 34.24
CA PRO A 147 24.22 3.12 35.15
C PRO A 147 25.01 4.28 35.73
N THR A 148 24.50 5.51 35.57
CA THR A 148 25.04 6.69 36.26
C THR A 148 24.16 6.99 37.48
N PRO A 149 24.67 7.72 38.49
CA PRO A 149 23.85 8.14 39.64
C PRO A 149 22.59 8.93 39.26
N SER A 150 22.52 9.49 38.05
CA SER A 150 21.38 10.25 37.52
C SER A 150 20.60 9.54 36.39
N SER A 151 20.96 8.30 36.01
CA SER A 151 20.28 7.56 34.95
C SER A 151 20.18 6.06 35.26
N VAL A 152 18.95 5.55 35.40
CA VAL A 152 18.68 4.12 35.49
C VAL A 152 18.91 3.48 34.12
N CYS A 153 19.68 2.39 34.04
CA CYS A 153 19.81 1.64 32.80
C CYS A 153 18.46 1.07 32.39
N THR A 154 18.02 1.40 31.19
CA THR A 154 16.75 0.95 30.65
C THR A 154 16.93 0.35 29.26
N GLY A 155 16.07 -0.61 28.90
CA GLY A 155 16.05 -1.15 27.55
C GLY A 155 15.69 -0.06 26.54
N THR A 156 15.95 -0.31 25.26
CA THR A 156 15.69 0.69 24.22
C THR A 156 14.20 0.80 23.91
N ARG A 157 13.82 1.94 23.35
CA ARG A 157 12.52 2.12 22.71
C ARG A 157 12.31 1.06 21.63
N GLY A 158 11.07 0.57 21.50
CA GLY A 158 10.69 -0.25 20.35
C GLY A 158 10.73 0.54 19.04
N GLY A 159 10.97 -0.15 17.94
CA GLY A 159 10.91 0.40 16.59
C GLY A 159 9.49 0.81 16.21
N ASN A 160 9.35 1.79 15.33
CA ASN A 160 8.05 2.12 14.75
C ASN A 160 7.64 1.04 13.73
N GLY A 161 6.35 0.74 13.65
CA GLY A 161 5.79 -0.04 12.55
C GLY A 161 5.84 0.76 11.25
N GLN A 162 5.95 0.04 10.13
CA GLN A 162 6.03 0.66 8.81
C GLN A 162 4.64 0.96 8.25
N GLY A 163 4.58 1.82 7.23
CA GLY A 163 3.36 2.17 6.51
C GLY A 163 2.76 3.53 6.90
N PRO A 164 1.80 4.03 6.11
CA PRO A 164 1.22 5.37 6.27
C PRO A 164 0.50 5.60 7.62
N GLY A 165 0.05 4.51 8.26
CA GLY A 165 -0.51 4.54 9.61
C GLY A 165 0.32 3.74 10.61
N GLY A 166 1.63 3.54 10.36
CA GLY A 166 2.50 2.70 11.18
C GLY A 166 2.46 3.02 12.67
N GLY A 167 2.41 1.97 13.49
CA GLY A 167 2.33 2.09 14.95
C GLY A 167 3.58 2.71 15.57
N VAL A 168 3.39 3.55 16.59
CA VAL A 168 4.50 4.20 17.29
C VAL A 168 5.12 3.20 18.27
N GLY A 169 6.41 2.92 18.11
CA GLY A 169 7.15 2.05 19.03
C GLY A 169 7.11 2.56 20.47
N ALA A 170 7.03 1.64 21.42
CA ALA A 170 6.83 1.97 22.82
C ALA A 170 8.09 2.57 23.45
N GLY A 171 7.90 3.66 24.18
CA GLY A 171 8.91 4.22 25.08
C GLY A 171 8.68 3.74 26.51
N LEU A 172 9.74 3.79 27.32
CA LEU A 172 9.66 3.51 28.75
C LEU A 172 9.20 4.79 29.47
N THR A 173 8.12 4.70 30.24
CA THR A 173 7.75 5.75 31.21
C THR A 173 8.17 5.31 32.60
N TYR A 174 8.39 6.25 33.52
CA TYR A 174 8.62 5.95 34.92
C TYR A 174 7.37 6.29 35.72
N ASP A 175 7.04 5.45 36.70
CA ASP A 175 6.07 5.86 37.72
C ASP A 175 6.68 6.92 38.66
N ASN A 176 5.86 7.51 39.53
CA ASN A 176 6.31 8.54 40.50
C ASN A 176 7.38 8.04 41.50
N TYR A 177 7.70 6.74 41.49
CA TYR A 177 8.72 6.11 42.34
C TYR A 177 10.01 5.78 41.58
N GLY A 178 10.13 6.15 40.30
CA GLY A 178 11.31 5.87 39.49
C GLY A 178 11.40 4.41 39.03
N ASN A 179 10.32 3.63 39.14
CA ASN A 179 10.26 2.31 38.51
C ASN A 179 9.90 2.44 37.04
N PRO A 180 10.61 1.72 36.15
CA PRO A 180 10.25 1.69 34.74
C PRO A 180 8.90 0.98 34.57
N ASN A 181 7.90 1.72 34.08
CA ASN A 181 6.63 1.21 33.60
C ASN A 181 6.68 1.16 32.05
N PRO A 182 6.85 -0.02 31.46
CA PRO A 182 6.96 -0.16 30.03
C PRO A 182 5.58 0.03 29.40
N ASN A 183 5.41 1.10 28.60
CA ASN A 183 4.19 1.26 27.81
C ASN A 183 4.18 0.24 26.67
N GLY A 184 3.00 -0.22 26.26
CA GLY A 184 2.84 -1.02 25.06
C GLY A 184 3.14 -0.21 23.79
N GLY A 185 3.66 -0.88 22.76
CA GLY A 185 3.76 -0.32 21.42
C GLY A 185 2.35 0.02 20.92
N HIS A 186 2.20 1.16 20.26
CA HIS A 186 0.90 1.57 19.76
C HIS A 186 0.61 0.86 18.44
N SER A 187 -0.62 0.38 18.27
CA SER A 187 -1.13 -0.03 16.96
C SER A 187 -1.23 1.16 16.04
N GLY A 188 -1.25 0.91 14.73
CA GLY A 188 -1.50 1.97 13.76
C GLY A 188 -2.87 2.60 13.96
N LEU A 189 -2.92 3.83 14.49
CA LEU A 189 -4.17 4.53 14.85
C LEU A 189 -4.83 5.27 13.68
N TYR A 190 -4.17 5.32 12.52
CA TYR A 190 -4.66 6.08 11.37
C TYR A 190 -5.32 5.14 10.36
N ASN A 191 -6.58 5.42 10.07
CA ASN A 191 -7.28 4.94 8.88
C ASN A 191 -6.46 5.31 7.63
N TYR A 192 -5.75 4.35 7.03
CA TYR A 192 -5.07 4.54 5.75
C TYR A 192 -5.84 3.85 4.63
N GLY A 193 -5.53 4.24 3.39
CA GLY A 193 -6.31 3.85 2.22
C GLY A 193 -7.62 4.64 2.13
N ASN A 194 -8.13 4.80 0.90
CA ASN A 194 -9.44 5.39 0.67
C ASN A 194 -10.49 4.28 0.48
N ASN A 195 -11.76 4.65 0.62
CA ASN A 195 -12.88 3.74 0.40
C ASN A 195 -12.96 3.23 -1.06
N LEU A 196 -12.24 3.88 -1.98
CA LEU A 196 -12.17 3.47 -3.38
C LEU A 196 -11.19 2.31 -3.59
N LEU A 197 -10.30 2.03 -2.63
CA LEU A 197 -9.17 1.11 -2.80
C LEU A 197 -8.42 1.37 -4.11
N GLN A 198 -8.27 2.65 -4.40
CA GLN A 198 -7.48 3.16 -5.51
C GLN A 198 -6.59 4.26 -4.95
N PRO A 199 -5.37 3.89 -4.55
CA PRO A 199 -4.72 2.64 -4.90
C PRO A 199 -5.18 1.49 -4.04
N LEU A 200 -4.84 0.32 -4.52
CA LEU A 200 -4.77 -0.83 -3.65
C LEU A 200 -3.51 -0.70 -2.78
N VAL A 201 -3.68 -0.49 -1.48
CA VAL A 201 -2.60 -0.41 -0.48
C VAL A 201 -2.97 -1.34 0.66
N GLY A 202 -1.99 -2.13 1.11
CA GLY A 202 -2.15 -3.00 2.27
C GLY A 202 -1.96 -2.25 3.57
N GLY A 203 -2.01 -3.02 4.64
CA GLY A 203 -2.05 -2.55 5.99
C GLY A 203 -0.74 -2.08 6.56
N SER A 204 -0.81 -1.15 7.52
CA SER A 204 0.35 -0.68 8.26
C SER A 204 0.70 -1.63 9.40
N GLY A 205 2.00 -1.79 9.68
CA GLY A 205 2.49 -2.60 10.80
C GLY A 205 2.35 -1.86 12.14
N GLY A 206 2.24 -2.63 13.23
CA GLY A 206 2.23 -2.08 14.59
C GLY A 206 3.63 -1.75 15.12
N GLY A 207 3.73 -0.88 16.12
CA GLY A 207 5.02 -0.53 16.75
C GLY A 207 5.58 -1.66 17.62
N GLY A 208 6.89 -1.76 17.79
CA GLY A 208 7.48 -2.71 18.73
C GLY A 208 7.33 -2.27 20.18
N GLY A 209 7.34 -3.24 21.10
CA GLY A 209 7.45 -3.00 22.54
C GLY A 209 8.84 -2.50 22.92
N SER A 210 8.96 -1.70 23.98
CA SER A 210 10.24 -1.38 24.61
C SER A 210 10.94 -2.60 25.22
N GLY A 211 12.27 -2.56 25.24
CA GLY A 211 13.09 -3.55 25.95
C GLY A 211 13.04 -3.37 27.46
N HIS A 212 13.25 -4.46 28.20
CA HIS A 212 13.23 -4.43 29.66
C HIS A 212 14.61 -4.09 30.26
N ARG A 213 14.64 -3.75 31.57
CA ARG A 213 15.87 -3.50 32.33
C ARG A 213 16.75 -4.74 32.49
N ILE A 214 16.14 -5.93 32.47
CA ILE A 214 16.79 -7.20 32.79
C ILE A 214 16.38 -8.24 31.74
N TYR A 215 17.34 -8.63 30.90
CA TYR A 215 17.44 -9.80 30.01
C TYR A 215 16.30 -10.13 29.03
N LEU A 216 15.29 -9.27 28.85
CA LEU A 216 14.19 -9.54 27.92
C LEU A 216 14.01 -8.40 26.92
N ARG A 217 14.02 -8.76 25.64
CA ARG A 217 13.62 -7.87 24.55
C ARG A 217 12.11 -7.57 24.64
N GLY A 218 11.73 -6.40 24.15
CA GLY A 218 10.31 -6.12 23.88
C GLY A 218 9.80 -7.03 22.77
N SER A 219 8.49 -7.28 22.71
CA SER A 219 7.94 -8.03 21.57
C SER A 219 7.87 -7.16 20.31
N GLY A 220 7.95 -7.80 19.15
CA GLY A 220 7.75 -7.13 17.87
C GLY A 220 6.30 -6.67 17.68
N GLY A 221 6.10 -5.68 16.82
CA GLY A 221 4.77 -5.30 16.34
C GLY A 221 4.28 -6.23 15.23
N GLY A 222 2.96 -6.46 15.14
CA GLY A 222 2.37 -7.29 14.08
C GLY A 222 2.46 -6.65 12.69
N GLY A 223 2.57 -7.47 11.65
CA GLY A 223 2.64 -7.00 10.26
C GLY A 223 1.27 -6.57 9.74
N GLY A 224 1.20 -5.56 8.88
CA GLY A 224 -0.06 -5.15 8.26
C GLY A 224 -0.57 -6.16 7.22
N GLY A 225 -1.88 -6.26 7.09
CA GLY A 225 -2.54 -7.14 6.11
C GLY A 225 -2.16 -6.78 4.68
N GLY A 226 -2.13 -7.74 3.76
CA GLY A 226 -1.86 -7.46 2.36
C GLY A 226 -3.03 -6.81 1.64
N ALA A 227 -2.88 -6.53 0.36
CA ALA A 227 -3.96 -6.02 -0.46
C ALA A 227 -4.11 -6.79 -1.77
N ILE A 228 -5.37 -7.00 -2.17
CA ILE A 228 -5.73 -7.76 -3.36
C ILE A 228 -6.81 -7.07 -4.20
N LEU A 229 -6.59 -7.05 -5.51
CA LEU A 229 -7.60 -6.81 -6.54
C LEU A 229 -7.90 -8.14 -7.23
N LEU A 230 -9.16 -8.56 -7.20
CA LEU A 230 -9.68 -9.59 -8.09
C LEU A 230 -10.60 -8.93 -9.11
N ALA A 231 -10.14 -8.83 -10.35
CA ALA A 231 -10.87 -8.23 -11.46
C ALA A 231 -11.27 -9.31 -12.46
N VAL A 232 -12.58 -9.50 -12.67
CA VAL A 232 -13.14 -10.61 -13.43
C VAL A 232 -14.11 -10.08 -14.47
N THR A 233 -13.80 -10.25 -15.76
CA THR A 233 -14.71 -9.80 -16.84
C THR A 233 -16.07 -10.50 -16.71
N GLY A 234 -16.07 -11.79 -16.40
CA GLY A 234 -17.27 -12.59 -16.14
C GLY A 234 -17.74 -12.55 -14.68
N LYS A 235 -18.25 -13.69 -14.22
CA LYS A 235 -18.84 -13.87 -12.90
C LYS A 235 -17.78 -14.20 -11.86
N THR A 236 -17.85 -13.53 -10.72
CA THR A 236 -17.19 -13.94 -9.48
C THR A 236 -18.19 -14.65 -8.58
N ASN A 237 -17.91 -15.91 -8.22
CA ASN A 237 -18.69 -16.67 -7.23
C ASN A 237 -17.83 -16.98 -6.01
N LEU A 238 -18.13 -16.38 -4.86
CA LEU A 238 -17.41 -16.56 -3.61
C LEU A 238 -18.25 -17.34 -2.60
N THR A 239 -17.87 -18.59 -2.31
CA THR A 239 -18.42 -19.40 -1.21
C THR A 239 -17.39 -19.67 -0.11
N GLY A 240 -16.11 -19.48 -0.41
CA GLY A 240 -15.00 -19.57 0.54
C GLY A 240 -14.64 -18.23 1.17
N SER A 241 -13.35 -17.90 1.27
CA SER A 241 -12.90 -16.67 1.93
C SER A 241 -11.76 -15.94 1.21
N ILE A 242 -11.72 -14.62 1.34
CA ILE A 242 -10.55 -13.79 0.98
C ILE A 242 -10.12 -13.00 2.21
N LEU A 243 -8.86 -13.19 2.60
CA LEU A 243 -8.29 -12.68 3.85
C LEU A 243 -7.17 -11.67 3.58
N ALA A 244 -7.25 -10.53 4.24
CA ALA A 244 -6.27 -9.45 4.25
C ALA A 244 -6.10 -8.93 5.68
N ASN A 245 -6.06 -9.83 6.67
CA ASN A 245 -6.04 -9.43 8.08
C ASN A 245 -4.65 -8.94 8.50
N GLY A 246 -4.60 -8.03 9.48
CA GLY A 246 -3.38 -7.64 10.16
C GLY A 246 -2.88 -8.75 11.09
N GLY A 247 -1.57 -8.78 11.27
CA GLY A 247 -0.86 -9.67 12.19
C GLY A 247 -1.00 -9.21 13.64
N SER A 248 -1.02 -10.19 14.54
CA SER A 248 -1.06 -9.98 15.99
C SER A 248 0.32 -9.66 16.56
N VAL A 249 0.32 -9.14 17.78
CA VAL A 249 1.54 -8.87 18.55
C VAL A 249 2.19 -10.18 19.02
N GLY A 250 3.51 -10.14 19.20
CA GLY A 250 4.21 -11.16 19.94
C GLY A 250 3.85 -11.08 21.42
N LYS A 251 3.51 -12.21 22.03
CA LYS A 251 3.21 -12.30 23.46
C LYS A 251 4.49 -12.41 24.27
N PRO A 252 4.62 -11.63 25.34
CA PRO A 252 5.62 -11.92 26.35
C PRO A 252 5.17 -12.98 27.34
N ALA A 253 6.13 -13.67 27.93
CA ALA A 253 5.91 -14.49 29.12
C ALA A 253 5.31 -13.66 30.27
N LEU A 254 4.10 -14.01 30.71
CA LEU A 254 3.45 -13.40 31.89
C LEU A 254 3.91 -14.00 33.22
N THR A 255 4.83 -14.96 33.19
CA THR A 255 5.23 -15.75 34.36
C THR A 255 6.53 -15.26 34.97
N PHE A 256 6.52 -14.02 35.48
CA PHE A 256 7.47 -13.64 36.52
C PHE A 256 6.69 -13.04 37.69
N THR A 257 6.25 -13.89 38.62
CA THR A 257 5.91 -13.49 39.99
C THR A 257 7.22 -13.10 40.71
N THR A 258 7.80 -11.98 40.29
CA THR A 258 8.83 -11.30 41.09
C THR A 258 8.12 -10.21 41.90
N PRO A 259 8.64 -9.84 43.08
CA PRO A 259 8.04 -8.80 43.92
C PRO A 259 8.02 -7.40 43.27
N PHE A 260 8.44 -7.26 42.00
CA PHE A 260 8.64 -6.00 41.30
C PHE A 260 7.71 -5.76 40.09
N ASN A 261 6.73 -6.64 39.83
CA ASN A 261 5.70 -6.43 38.79
C ASN A 261 6.29 -6.05 37.40
N LEU A 262 7.24 -6.85 36.91
CA LEU A 262 8.08 -6.56 35.74
C LEU A 262 7.51 -7.23 34.48
N TYR A 263 6.58 -6.59 33.78
CA TYR A 263 6.08 -7.07 32.49
C TYR A 263 6.90 -6.46 31.35
N PRO A 264 7.51 -7.22 30.43
CA PRO A 264 8.04 -6.62 29.20
C PRO A 264 6.88 -6.04 28.39
N SER A 265 7.09 -4.89 27.74
CA SER A 265 6.03 -4.28 26.93
C SER A 265 5.73 -5.10 25.69
N VAL A 266 4.43 -5.25 25.43
CA VAL A 266 3.90 -5.78 24.18
C VAL A 266 4.07 -4.78 23.05
N GLY A 267 4.28 -5.26 21.82
CA GLY A 267 4.14 -4.45 20.61
C GLY A 267 2.69 -4.02 20.32
N GLY A 268 2.51 -3.33 19.20
CA GLY A 268 1.26 -2.96 18.57
C GLY A 268 0.84 -3.96 17.49
N CYS A 269 -0.45 -4.07 17.24
CA CYS A 269 -1.00 -4.92 16.19
C CYS A 269 -0.85 -4.29 14.81
N GLY A 270 -0.68 -5.13 13.80
CA GLY A 270 -0.81 -4.74 12.42
C GLY A 270 -2.28 -4.47 12.07
N SER A 271 -2.51 -3.58 11.13
CA SER A 271 -3.85 -3.21 10.67
C SER A 271 -4.27 -4.04 9.45
N GLY A 272 -5.58 -4.20 9.21
CA GLY A 272 -6.10 -4.98 8.07
C GLY A 272 -5.89 -4.29 6.73
N GLY A 273 -5.66 -5.02 5.66
CA GLY A 273 -5.33 -4.47 4.34
C GLY A 273 -6.52 -4.18 3.43
N GLY A 274 -6.33 -4.30 2.13
CA GLY A 274 -7.31 -3.88 1.12
C GLY A 274 -7.85 -5.04 0.31
N ILE A 275 -9.17 -5.21 0.25
CA ILE A 275 -9.81 -6.19 -0.64
C ILE A 275 -10.70 -5.45 -1.63
N ARG A 276 -10.34 -5.49 -2.91
CA ARG A 276 -11.12 -4.91 -3.99
C ARG A 276 -11.55 -6.00 -4.97
N ILE A 277 -12.86 -6.13 -5.17
CA ILE A 277 -13.44 -7.05 -6.14
C ILE A 277 -14.12 -6.24 -7.22
N VAL A 278 -13.84 -6.53 -8.48
CA VAL A 278 -14.46 -5.88 -9.63
C VAL A 278 -14.91 -6.94 -10.61
N SER A 279 -16.21 -7.00 -10.92
CA SER A 279 -16.74 -8.04 -11.82
C SER A 279 -17.97 -7.61 -12.59
N SER A 280 -18.36 -8.31 -13.65
CA SER A 280 -19.71 -8.08 -14.22
C SER A 280 -20.80 -8.56 -13.26
N GLN A 281 -20.58 -9.71 -12.60
CA GLN A 281 -21.49 -10.24 -11.60
C GLN A 281 -20.72 -10.77 -10.39
N LEU A 282 -21.12 -10.37 -9.18
CA LEU A 282 -20.59 -10.92 -7.93
C LEU A 282 -21.72 -11.64 -7.18
N SER A 283 -21.54 -12.93 -6.88
CA SER A 283 -22.50 -13.74 -6.12
C SER A 283 -21.80 -14.63 -5.08
N GLY A 284 -22.61 -15.24 -4.21
CA GLY A 284 -22.17 -16.24 -3.24
C GLY A 284 -22.34 -15.77 -1.79
N ASN A 285 -21.99 -16.65 -0.86
CA ASN A 285 -22.24 -16.52 0.57
C ASN A 285 -20.97 -16.70 1.43
N GLY A 286 -19.79 -16.56 0.84
CA GLY A 286 -18.49 -16.63 1.52
C GLY A 286 -18.17 -15.40 2.37
N SER A 287 -16.90 -15.18 2.68
CA SER A 287 -16.46 -14.08 3.55
C SER A 287 -15.30 -13.25 2.98
N PHE A 288 -15.32 -11.95 3.26
CA PHE A 288 -14.21 -11.03 3.06
C PHE A 288 -13.73 -10.48 4.41
N LEU A 289 -12.46 -10.66 4.75
CA LEU A 289 -11.92 -10.26 6.05
C LEU A 289 -10.67 -9.40 5.88
N ALA A 290 -10.74 -8.15 6.31
CA ALA A 290 -9.63 -7.19 6.32
C ALA A 290 -9.56 -6.52 7.69
N GLN A 291 -9.51 -7.32 8.75
CA GLN A 291 -9.53 -6.85 10.14
C GLN A 291 -8.12 -6.51 10.62
N GLY A 292 -8.03 -5.62 11.61
CA GLY A 292 -6.79 -5.48 12.36
C GLY A 292 -6.41 -6.74 13.14
N GLY A 293 -5.11 -6.90 13.38
CA GLY A 293 -4.58 -7.97 14.21
C GLY A 293 -5.03 -7.83 15.66
N ASN A 294 -5.09 -8.97 16.36
CA ASN A 294 -5.58 -9.00 17.73
C ASN A 294 -4.47 -8.61 18.72
N GLY A 295 -4.79 -7.67 19.61
CA GLY A 295 -3.90 -7.18 20.65
C GLY A 295 -4.34 -7.72 21.98
N ASN A 296 -3.83 -8.88 22.38
CA ASN A 296 -4.01 -9.30 23.77
C ASN A 296 -2.90 -8.69 24.65
N CYS A 297 -3.27 -8.44 25.91
CA CYS A 297 -2.44 -7.90 26.99
C CYS A 297 -2.06 -6.41 26.84
N TYR A 298 -3.03 -5.50 26.72
CA TYR A 298 -2.84 -4.03 26.84
C TYR A 298 -2.50 -3.23 25.55
N SER A 299 -2.53 -3.85 24.37
CA SER A 299 -2.36 -3.14 23.09
C SER A 299 -3.69 -2.96 22.36
N PRO A 300 -4.01 -1.78 21.78
CA PRO A 300 -5.23 -1.61 21.00
C PRO A 300 -5.23 -2.56 19.78
N VAL A 301 -6.40 -3.07 19.39
CA VAL A 301 -6.56 -3.86 18.16
C VAL A 301 -6.02 -3.04 16.97
N GLY A 302 -5.44 -3.72 15.97
CA GLY A 302 -5.04 -3.04 14.74
C GLY A 302 -6.23 -2.32 14.09
N GLY A 303 -5.98 -1.23 13.36
CA GLY A 303 -7.04 -0.58 12.58
C GLY A 303 -7.62 -1.52 11.53
N ASP A 304 -8.91 -1.38 11.25
CA ASP A 304 -9.57 -2.12 10.17
C ASP A 304 -9.13 -1.62 8.79
N GLY A 305 -9.05 -2.56 7.85
CA GLY A 305 -8.75 -2.34 6.45
C GLY A 305 -9.93 -1.82 5.65
N ARG A 306 -9.94 -2.07 4.34
CA ARG A 306 -11.03 -1.65 3.45
C ARG A 306 -11.45 -2.79 2.56
N ILE A 307 -12.76 -2.89 2.34
CA ILE A 307 -13.36 -3.86 1.43
C ILE A 307 -14.21 -3.07 0.43
N ARG A 308 -14.01 -3.31 -0.86
CA ARG A 308 -14.80 -2.70 -1.93
C ARG A 308 -15.25 -3.76 -2.93
N LEU A 309 -16.55 -3.80 -3.17
CA LEU A 309 -17.20 -4.75 -4.08
C LEU A 309 -17.87 -3.97 -5.22
N GLU A 310 -17.33 -4.08 -6.41
CA GLU A 310 -17.82 -3.41 -7.61
C GLU A 310 -18.37 -4.44 -8.59
N ALA A 311 -19.67 -4.35 -8.90
CA ALA A 311 -20.29 -5.25 -9.88
C ALA A 311 -21.45 -4.61 -10.62
N ASP A 312 -21.65 -4.97 -11.89
CA ASP A 312 -22.88 -4.59 -12.62
C ASP A 312 -24.09 -5.28 -11.98
N GLN A 313 -23.90 -6.51 -11.51
CA GLN A 313 -24.88 -7.30 -10.77
C GLN A 313 -24.30 -7.82 -9.45
N LEU A 314 -24.67 -7.19 -8.34
CA LEU A 314 -24.25 -7.59 -7.00
C LEU A 314 -25.32 -8.44 -6.30
N TYR A 315 -25.10 -9.76 -6.24
CA TYR A 315 -25.95 -10.76 -5.58
C TYR A 315 -25.25 -11.46 -4.40
N PHE A 316 -24.22 -10.84 -3.84
CA PHE A 316 -23.49 -11.38 -2.71
C PHE A 316 -24.34 -11.32 -1.42
N THR A 317 -24.42 -12.43 -0.70
CA THR A 317 -25.19 -12.58 0.56
C THR A 317 -24.32 -13.04 1.73
N GLY A 318 -23.00 -13.07 1.54
CA GLY A 318 -22.03 -13.49 2.54
C GLY A 318 -21.70 -12.40 3.57
N THR A 319 -20.56 -12.55 4.24
CA THR A 319 -20.13 -11.65 5.31
C THR A 319 -18.91 -10.82 4.94
N THR A 320 -18.81 -9.62 5.51
CA THR A 320 -17.65 -8.75 5.36
C THR A 320 -17.26 -8.17 6.71
N THR A 321 -15.97 -8.18 7.03
CA THR A 321 -15.46 -7.41 8.18
C THR A 321 -14.16 -6.72 7.79
N PRO A 322 -14.09 -5.38 7.76
CA PRO A 322 -15.14 -4.41 8.09
C PRO A 322 -16.26 -4.33 7.03
N THR A 323 -17.22 -3.43 7.20
CA THR A 323 -18.28 -3.17 6.19
C THR A 323 -17.67 -2.76 4.85
N PHE A 324 -18.23 -3.28 3.75
CA PHE A 324 -17.76 -2.97 2.40
C PHE A 324 -18.40 -1.72 1.80
N TYR A 325 -17.70 -1.13 0.82
CA TYR A 325 -18.24 -0.11 -0.08
C TYR A 325 -18.57 -0.72 -1.43
N THR A 326 -19.57 -0.18 -2.13
CA THR A 326 -19.97 -0.69 -3.44
C THR A 326 -20.21 0.40 -4.47
N SER A 327 -20.03 0.05 -5.75
CA SER A 327 -20.37 0.85 -6.92
C SER A 327 -20.49 -0.07 -8.14
N THR A 328 -20.84 0.50 -9.29
CA THR A 328 -20.57 -0.14 -10.58
C THR A 328 -19.06 -0.28 -10.81
N PRO A 329 -18.61 -1.19 -11.69
CA PRO A 329 -17.20 -1.36 -12.02
C PRO A 329 -16.54 -0.06 -12.52
N ASN A 330 -15.50 0.39 -11.83
CA ASN A 330 -14.66 1.51 -12.27
C ASN A 330 -13.34 1.03 -12.90
N ALA A 331 -12.71 1.91 -13.68
CA ALA A 331 -11.38 1.66 -14.26
C ALA A 331 -10.41 1.11 -13.20
N LEU A 332 -9.71 0.01 -13.50
CA LEU A 332 -8.87 -0.70 -12.53
C LEU A 332 -7.60 0.08 -12.18
N PHE A 333 -6.93 0.57 -13.21
CA PHE A 333 -5.69 1.32 -13.16
C PHE A 333 -5.90 2.73 -13.71
N VAL A 334 -5.11 3.68 -13.23
CA VAL A 334 -5.02 5.02 -13.81
C VAL A 334 -3.69 5.07 -14.55
N PRO A 335 -3.68 5.16 -15.89
CA PRO A 335 -2.43 5.20 -16.65
C PRO A 335 -1.69 6.51 -16.43
N ASN A 336 -0.35 6.47 -16.57
CA ASN A 336 0.54 7.64 -16.58
C ASN A 336 0.54 8.49 -15.29
N LEU A 337 0.36 7.83 -14.14
CA LEU A 337 0.45 8.53 -12.88
C LEU A 337 1.90 8.91 -12.53
N PRO A 338 2.13 10.01 -11.80
CA PRO A 338 3.48 10.50 -11.58
C PRO A 338 4.31 9.69 -10.57
N HIS A 339 5.58 9.46 -10.88
CA HIS A 339 6.52 8.68 -10.08
C HIS A 339 7.93 9.29 -10.08
N LEU A 340 8.69 9.08 -9.00
CA LEU A 340 10.07 9.55 -8.80
C LEU A 340 10.91 8.50 -8.07
N ALA A 341 12.08 8.10 -8.57
CA ALA A 341 12.96 7.15 -7.89
C ALA A 341 14.42 7.56 -7.98
N ILE A 342 15.16 7.39 -6.88
CA ILE A 342 16.62 7.41 -6.93
C ILE A 342 17.06 6.06 -7.50
N THR A 343 17.73 6.05 -8.64
CA THR A 343 18.10 4.82 -9.36
C THR A 343 19.56 4.45 -9.17
N THR A 344 20.45 5.44 -9.03
CA THR A 344 21.86 5.18 -8.71
C THR A 344 22.46 6.22 -7.78
N VAL A 345 23.44 5.79 -6.98
CA VAL A 345 24.31 6.63 -6.16
C VAL A 345 25.75 6.22 -6.45
N ALA A 346 26.58 7.16 -6.93
CA ALA A 346 27.97 6.88 -7.36
C ALA A 346 28.08 5.69 -8.35
N ASN A 347 27.13 5.59 -9.29
CA ASN A 347 26.99 4.48 -10.25
C ASN A 347 26.64 3.11 -9.63
N GLN A 348 26.37 3.02 -8.33
CA GLN A 348 25.78 1.84 -7.72
C GLN A 348 24.28 1.92 -7.80
N ALA A 349 23.64 0.83 -8.22
CA ALA A 349 22.18 0.76 -8.32
C ALA A 349 21.55 0.84 -6.92
N VAL A 350 20.55 1.70 -6.78
CA VAL A 350 19.69 1.73 -5.60
C VAL A 350 18.59 0.68 -5.80
N PRO A 351 18.35 -0.21 -4.83
CA PRO A 351 17.23 -1.15 -4.90
C PRO A 351 15.90 -0.39 -5.07
N SER A 352 15.02 -0.90 -5.93
CA SER A 352 13.70 -0.28 -6.18
C SER A 352 12.78 -0.25 -4.95
N ASN A 353 13.12 -0.99 -3.89
CA ASN A 353 12.43 -0.97 -2.60
C ASN A 353 13.39 -0.63 -1.45
N PRO A 354 13.37 0.62 -0.98
CA PRO A 354 14.27 1.05 0.07
C PRO A 354 13.87 0.53 1.45
N SER A 355 14.63 -0.40 2.02
CA SER A 355 14.43 -1.07 3.32
C SER A 355 14.92 -0.25 4.53
N GLY A 356 15.56 0.90 4.28
CA GLY A 356 15.94 1.83 5.34
C GLY A 356 17.34 1.65 5.94
N MET A 357 18.10 0.61 5.58
CA MET A 357 19.42 0.34 6.17
C MET A 357 20.44 -0.05 5.09
N ALA A 358 21.58 0.66 5.04
CA ALA A 358 22.80 0.32 4.29
C ALA A 358 22.58 -0.23 2.87
N GLN A 359 21.66 0.37 2.12
CA GLN A 359 21.22 -0.17 0.83
C GLN A 359 22.22 -0.06 -0.31
N VAL A 360 23.12 0.91 -0.20
CA VAL A 360 24.20 1.16 -1.13
C VAL A 360 25.45 1.35 -0.29
N THR A 361 26.41 0.44 -0.43
CA THR A 361 27.72 0.55 0.19
C THR A 361 28.70 1.13 -0.82
N LEU A 362 29.32 2.25 -0.48
CA LEU A 362 30.35 2.89 -1.29
C LEU A 362 31.73 2.53 -0.75
N ALA A 363 32.73 2.45 -1.63
CA ALA A 363 34.10 2.26 -1.21
C ALA A 363 34.62 3.55 -0.55
N ALA A 364 35.48 3.44 0.46
CA ALA A 364 36.11 4.61 1.08
C ALA A 364 36.96 5.46 0.09
N THR A 365 37.30 4.90 -1.07
CA THR A 365 38.00 5.58 -2.17
C THR A 365 37.07 6.22 -3.21
N THR A 366 35.75 6.14 -3.03
CA THR A 366 34.79 6.78 -3.94
C THR A 366 35.01 8.29 -3.96
N ALA A 367 35.20 8.86 -5.15
CA ALA A 367 35.39 10.30 -5.32
C ALA A 367 34.14 11.08 -4.87
N ASN A 368 34.36 12.16 -4.13
CA ASN A 368 33.33 13.04 -3.57
C ASN A 368 33.54 14.45 -4.16
N PRO A 369 32.53 15.12 -4.76
CA PRO A 369 31.09 14.80 -4.79
C PRO A 369 30.73 13.58 -5.64
N VAL A 370 29.65 12.90 -5.26
CA VAL A 370 29.08 11.77 -6.01
C VAL A 370 27.93 12.21 -6.90
N ASN A 371 27.68 11.46 -7.97
CA ASN A 371 26.49 11.61 -8.79
C ASN A 371 25.34 10.75 -8.25
N VAL A 372 24.16 11.33 -8.15
CA VAL A 372 22.90 10.68 -7.79
C VAL A 372 21.94 10.82 -8.95
N VAL A 373 21.53 9.70 -9.54
CA VAL A 373 20.60 9.69 -10.67
C VAL A 373 19.20 9.44 -10.15
N VAL A 374 18.27 10.28 -10.60
CA VAL A 374 16.85 10.20 -10.31
C VAL A 374 16.10 9.96 -11.62
N ALA A 375 15.22 8.97 -11.63
CA ALA A 375 14.30 8.69 -12.72
C ALA A 375 12.88 9.13 -12.35
N SER A 376 12.10 9.52 -13.36
CA SER A 376 10.71 9.95 -13.18
C SER A 376 9.82 9.50 -14.34
N SER A 377 8.53 9.37 -14.06
CA SER A 377 7.47 9.22 -15.08
C SER A 377 6.28 10.07 -14.66
N GLY A 378 5.50 10.58 -15.63
CA GLY A 378 4.36 11.47 -15.37
C GLY A 378 4.73 12.86 -14.81
N VAL A 379 6.02 13.17 -14.66
CA VAL A 379 6.50 14.48 -14.18
C VAL A 379 6.85 15.39 -15.37
N PRO A 380 6.36 16.64 -15.42
CA PRO A 380 6.71 17.57 -16.51
C PRO A 380 8.22 17.78 -16.61
N VAL A 381 8.77 17.67 -17.83
CA VAL A 381 10.16 18.03 -18.13
C VAL A 381 10.40 19.49 -17.76
N GLY A 382 11.57 19.79 -17.20
CA GLY A 382 11.89 21.12 -16.66
C GLY A 382 11.51 21.31 -15.19
N THR A 383 10.79 20.38 -14.57
CA THR A 383 10.55 20.42 -13.11
C THR A 383 11.83 20.11 -12.36
N ASN A 384 12.16 20.94 -11.35
CA ASN A 384 13.37 20.73 -10.55
C ASN A 384 13.17 19.59 -9.53
N VAL A 385 14.21 18.76 -9.39
CA VAL A 385 14.36 17.81 -8.30
C VAL A 385 15.31 18.42 -7.27
N ALA A 386 14.89 18.48 -6.01
CA ALA A 386 15.75 18.79 -4.88
C ALA A 386 16.25 17.48 -4.26
N LEU A 387 17.50 17.44 -3.81
CA LEU A 387 18.09 16.29 -3.12
C LEU A 387 18.66 16.74 -1.78
N THR A 388 18.32 16.01 -0.73
CA THR A 388 18.83 16.21 0.63
C THR A 388 19.49 14.92 1.11
N VAL A 389 20.71 15.04 1.62
CA VAL A 389 21.45 13.98 2.30
C VAL A 389 21.30 14.23 3.80
N LYS A 390 20.78 13.23 4.51
CA LYS A 390 20.60 13.25 5.97
C LYS A 390 21.63 12.29 6.58
N PRO A 391 22.72 12.81 7.16
CA PRO A 391 23.71 11.97 7.84
C PRO A 391 23.06 11.24 9.03
N GLU A 392 23.45 9.99 9.28
CA GLU A 392 22.89 9.22 10.41
C GLU A 392 23.39 9.74 11.78
N ILE A 393 24.60 10.32 11.83
CA ILE A 393 25.22 10.76 13.08
C ILE A 393 25.78 12.18 12.94
N GLY A 394 25.32 13.08 13.82
CA GLY A 394 26.07 14.27 14.28
C GLY A 394 26.30 15.42 13.30
N ALA A 395 25.92 15.31 12.02
CA ALA A 395 26.11 16.35 11.01
C ALA A 395 24.77 16.93 10.50
N ASP A 396 24.80 18.19 10.07
CA ASP A 396 23.64 18.86 9.48
C ASP A 396 23.29 18.26 8.10
N PRO A 397 21.99 18.27 7.70
CA PRO A 397 21.59 17.83 6.37
C PRO A 397 22.26 18.64 5.25
N ILE A 398 22.76 17.95 4.22
CA ILE A 398 23.41 18.55 3.06
C ILE A 398 22.41 18.58 1.90
N THR A 399 22.14 19.75 1.34
CA THR A 399 21.26 19.91 0.17
C THR A 399 22.07 20.10 -1.10
N ALA A 400 21.78 19.33 -2.14
CA ALA A 400 22.35 19.53 -3.47
C ALA A 400 21.64 20.68 -4.20
N THR A 401 22.33 21.29 -5.17
CA THR A 401 21.70 22.23 -6.10
C THR A 401 20.60 21.52 -6.88
N PRO A 402 19.35 22.03 -6.90
CA PRO A 402 18.27 21.39 -7.64
C PRO A 402 18.56 21.31 -9.14
N VAL A 403 18.20 20.18 -9.76
CA VAL A 403 18.43 19.93 -11.19
C VAL A 403 17.09 19.67 -11.88
N ALA A 404 16.89 20.27 -13.05
CA ALA A 404 15.69 20.08 -13.85
C ALA A 404 15.66 18.68 -14.49
N ILE A 405 14.49 18.04 -14.50
CA ILE A 405 14.26 16.80 -15.21
C ILE A 405 14.41 17.03 -16.72
N THR A 406 15.16 16.16 -17.38
CA THR A 406 15.39 16.12 -18.84
C THR A 406 14.81 14.83 -19.44
N GLY A 407 14.82 14.70 -20.77
CA GLY A 407 14.22 13.56 -21.47
C GLY A 407 12.77 13.82 -21.89
N ASN A 408 11.86 12.90 -21.56
CA ASN A 408 10.43 13.04 -21.84
C ASN A 408 9.57 12.74 -20.61
N GLN A 409 8.30 13.13 -20.62
CA GLN A 409 7.41 13.00 -19.46
C GLN A 409 7.17 11.54 -19.03
N SER A 410 7.26 10.56 -19.93
CA SER A 410 7.07 9.14 -19.59
C SER A 410 8.34 8.50 -19.02
N ALA A 411 9.51 9.07 -19.28
CA ALA A 411 10.83 8.55 -18.89
C ALA A 411 11.81 9.73 -18.74
N GLY A 412 11.66 10.48 -17.66
CA GLY A 412 12.48 11.65 -17.35
C GLY A 412 13.63 11.30 -16.43
N THR A 413 14.75 12.03 -16.54
CA THR A 413 15.93 11.82 -15.68
C THR A 413 16.51 13.15 -15.17
N ALA A 414 17.07 13.12 -13.95
CA ALA A 414 17.87 14.20 -13.39
C ALA A 414 19.10 13.63 -12.68
N THR A 415 20.27 14.21 -12.94
CA THR A 415 21.53 13.80 -12.29
C THR A 415 22.01 14.94 -11.40
N LEU A 416 22.02 14.69 -10.08
CA LEU A 416 22.44 15.65 -9.08
C LEU A 416 23.84 15.31 -8.57
N SER A 417 24.64 16.32 -8.27
CA SER A 417 25.96 16.16 -7.66
C SER A 417 25.89 16.61 -6.20
N VAL A 418 26.31 15.75 -5.27
CA VAL A 418 26.24 16.04 -3.82
C VAL A 418 27.45 15.49 -3.08
N ASN A 419 27.85 16.20 -2.02
CA ASN A 419 28.85 15.69 -1.09
C ASN A 419 28.20 14.72 -0.11
N LEU A 420 28.72 13.50 -0.01
CA LEU A 420 28.36 12.57 1.06
C LEU A 420 29.30 12.75 2.25
N PRO A 421 28.79 12.86 3.49
CA PRO A 421 29.63 12.84 4.68
C PRO A 421 30.14 11.42 4.95
N ASP A 422 31.13 11.31 5.83
CA ASP A 422 31.59 10.00 6.31
C ASP A 422 30.49 9.30 7.10
N GLY A 423 30.38 7.98 6.93
CA GLY A 423 29.38 7.15 7.60
C GLY A 423 28.08 6.99 6.79
N ALA A 424 27.09 6.40 7.42
CA ALA A 424 25.81 6.12 6.77
C ALA A 424 24.97 7.40 6.61
N SER A 425 24.23 7.47 5.50
CA SER A 425 23.37 8.60 5.16
C SER A 425 22.11 8.12 4.44
N VAL A 426 21.01 8.83 4.67
CA VAL A 426 19.75 8.67 3.92
C VAL A 426 19.64 9.78 2.88
N LEU A 427 19.42 9.40 1.62
CA LEU A 427 19.17 10.34 0.53
C LEU A 427 17.67 10.49 0.34
N GLU A 428 17.21 11.72 0.14
CA GLU A 428 15.82 12.06 -0.11
C GLU A 428 15.74 13.01 -1.31
N ALA A 429 15.14 12.54 -2.40
CA ALA A 429 14.86 13.35 -3.59
C ALA A 429 13.39 13.77 -3.57
N SER A 430 13.10 15.04 -3.86
CA SER A 430 11.74 15.55 -3.91
C SER A 430 11.50 16.46 -5.11
N THR A 431 10.27 16.46 -5.61
CA THR A 431 9.83 17.37 -6.66
C THR A 431 8.37 17.73 -6.49
N SER A 432 7.97 18.91 -6.95
CA SER A 432 6.57 19.39 -6.87
C SER A 432 6.17 20.07 -8.16
N PHE A 433 4.97 19.74 -8.67
CA PHE A 433 4.47 20.27 -9.92
C PHE A 433 2.94 20.30 -9.94
N ILE A 434 2.40 21.22 -10.75
CA ILE A 434 0.97 21.29 -11.05
C ILE A 434 0.67 20.25 -12.13
N ILE A 435 -0.48 19.60 -12.01
CA ILE A 435 -0.96 18.59 -12.95
C ILE A 435 -2.12 19.13 -13.78
N THR A 436 -2.34 18.52 -14.94
CA THR A 436 -3.49 18.87 -15.78
C THR A 436 -4.79 18.49 -15.09
N ALA A 437 -5.91 19.15 -15.43
CA ALA A 437 -7.22 18.81 -14.87
C ALA A 437 -7.57 17.33 -15.08
N ALA A 438 -7.24 16.75 -16.24
CA ALA A 438 -7.48 15.33 -16.52
C ALA A 438 -6.71 14.40 -15.57
N VAL A 439 -5.41 14.68 -15.33
CA VAL A 439 -4.62 13.92 -14.34
C VAL A 439 -5.13 14.19 -12.93
N GLY A 440 -5.57 15.43 -12.64
CA GLY A 440 -6.17 15.82 -11.37
C GLY A 440 -7.47 15.12 -11.04
N ASP A 441 -8.34 14.94 -12.03
CA ASP A 441 -9.60 14.19 -11.93
C ASP A 441 -9.30 12.70 -11.77
N ALA A 442 -8.31 12.20 -12.52
CA ALA A 442 -7.77 10.84 -12.34
C ALA A 442 -7.24 10.64 -10.91
N LEU A 443 -6.55 11.63 -10.35
CA LEU A 443 -5.99 11.57 -9.00
C LEU A 443 -7.02 11.89 -7.91
N ALA A 444 -8.20 12.41 -8.24
CA ALA A 444 -9.23 12.79 -7.26
C ALA A 444 -9.63 11.59 -6.38
N ARG A 445 -9.56 10.38 -6.92
CA ARG A 445 -9.79 9.13 -6.18
C ARG A 445 -8.87 8.97 -4.97
N TYR A 446 -7.66 9.49 -5.05
CA TYR A 446 -6.68 9.48 -3.96
C TYR A 446 -6.87 10.61 -2.94
N ALA A 447 -7.80 11.53 -3.20
CA ALA A 447 -8.03 12.75 -2.44
C ALA A 447 -9.53 12.94 -2.11
N ASN A 448 -10.20 11.87 -1.67
CA ASN A 448 -11.63 11.87 -1.31
C ASN A 448 -12.56 12.38 -2.42
N ASN A 449 -12.30 12.02 -3.67
CA ASN A 449 -13.02 12.47 -4.87
C ASN A 449 -12.97 13.98 -5.10
N GLU A 450 -12.03 14.67 -4.47
CA GLU A 450 -11.76 16.08 -4.74
C GLU A 450 -10.61 16.19 -5.75
N ARG A 451 -10.78 17.02 -6.79
CA ARG A 451 -9.78 17.17 -7.85
C ARG A 451 -8.43 17.61 -7.28
N VAL A 452 -7.38 16.88 -7.67
CA VAL A 452 -5.99 17.22 -7.32
C VAL A 452 -5.46 18.27 -8.30
N GLU A 453 -4.78 19.28 -7.79
CA GLU A 453 -4.15 20.34 -8.60
C GLU A 453 -2.63 20.23 -8.60
N LYS A 454 -2.04 19.76 -7.50
CA LYS A 454 -0.59 19.69 -7.33
C LYS A 454 -0.17 18.36 -6.70
N VAL A 455 0.94 17.82 -7.20
CA VAL A 455 1.59 16.63 -6.67
C VAL A 455 2.97 17.00 -6.17
N THR A 456 3.31 16.52 -4.97
CA THR A 456 4.67 16.53 -4.45
C THR A 456 5.11 15.08 -4.30
N LEU A 457 6.19 14.69 -4.97
CA LEU A 457 6.77 13.35 -4.89
C LEU A 457 8.02 13.37 -4.01
N THR A 458 8.27 12.29 -3.28
CA THR A 458 9.45 12.09 -2.46
C THR A 458 9.95 10.66 -2.61
N ALA A 459 11.17 10.50 -3.08
CA ALA A 459 11.89 9.24 -3.13
C ALA A 459 12.96 9.23 -2.02
N SER A 460 13.14 8.11 -1.33
CA SER A 460 14.15 8.00 -0.27
C SER A 460 14.95 6.72 -0.40
N THR A 461 16.23 6.70 -0.06
CA THR A 461 16.97 5.44 0.16
C THR A 461 16.69 4.83 1.55
N GLY A 462 15.95 5.57 2.40
CA GLY A 462 15.64 5.23 3.78
C GLY A 462 14.25 4.59 4.00
N GLY A 463 13.45 4.46 2.94
CA GLY A 463 12.07 3.95 3.06
C GLY A 463 11.28 4.08 1.75
N PRO A 464 10.03 3.57 1.72
CA PRO A 464 9.20 3.64 0.52
C PRO A 464 8.93 5.09 0.10
N GLY A 465 8.87 5.32 -1.22
CA GLY A 465 8.53 6.63 -1.78
C GLY A 465 7.13 7.10 -1.35
N LEU A 466 6.95 8.41 -1.28
CA LEU A 466 5.72 9.07 -0.85
C LEU A 466 5.26 10.10 -1.88
N ALA A 467 3.94 10.34 -1.91
CA ALA A 467 3.33 11.44 -2.64
C ALA A 467 2.40 12.23 -1.72
N ILE A 468 2.39 13.55 -1.89
CA ILE A 468 1.41 14.46 -1.30
C ILE A 468 0.58 15.03 -2.44
N LEU A 469 -0.72 14.81 -2.37
CA LEU A 469 -1.71 15.32 -3.31
C LEU A 469 -2.37 16.53 -2.69
N THR A 470 -2.27 17.68 -3.36
CA THR A 470 -2.92 18.92 -2.94
C THR A 470 -4.12 19.16 -3.84
N THR A 471 -5.31 19.23 -3.25
CA THR A 471 -6.56 19.45 -3.99
C THR A 471 -6.76 20.91 -4.35
N VAL A 472 -7.72 21.17 -5.23
CA VAL A 472 -8.15 22.52 -5.60
C VAL A 472 -8.64 23.36 -4.40
N SER A 473 -9.13 22.74 -3.31
CA SER A 473 -9.46 23.47 -2.06
C SER A 473 -8.27 23.64 -1.11
N GLY A 474 -7.08 23.15 -1.48
CA GLY A 474 -5.86 23.24 -0.68
C GLY A 474 -5.69 22.12 0.36
N LYS A 475 -6.56 21.11 0.39
CA LYS A 475 -6.37 19.96 1.28
C LYS A 475 -5.25 19.07 0.79
N THR A 476 -4.50 18.49 1.73
CA THR A 476 -3.37 17.62 1.43
C THR A 476 -3.66 16.18 1.84
N TYR A 477 -3.36 15.24 0.94
CA TYR A 477 -3.50 13.81 1.16
C TYR A 477 -2.15 13.14 0.96
N ARG A 478 -1.69 12.37 1.95
CA ARG A 478 -0.42 11.64 1.88
C ARG A 478 -0.70 10.20 1.44
N VAL A 479 -0.07 9.77 0.37
CA VAL A 479 -0.22 8.41 -0.18
C VAL A 479 1.16 7.82 -0.51
N PRO A 480 1.38 6.50 -0.41
CA PRO A 480 2.63 5.88 -0.86
C PRO A 480 2.84 6.13 -2.36
N GLN A 481 4.04 6.37 -2.87
CA GLN A 481 4.20 6.67 -4.31
C GLN A 481 3.93 5.48 -5.23
N SER A 482 4.09 4.25 -4.73
CA SER A 482 3.77 3.00 -5.48
C SER A 482 2.33 2.95 -5.99
N VAL A 483 1.48 3.78 -5.41
CA VAL A 483 0.06 3.94 -5.72
C VAL A 483 -0.21 4.76 -6.97
N LEU A 484 0.81 5.53 -7.35
CA LEU A 484 0.89 6.38 -8.53
C LEU A 484 1.78 5.73 -9.62
N SER A 485 2.32 4.53 -9.39
CA SER A 485 3.01 3.75 -10.41
C SER A 485 2.14 2.57 -10.82
N GLY A 486 0.93 2.87 -11.29
CA GLY A 486 0.09 1.87 -11.97
C GLY A 486 0.51 1.82 -13.44
N SER A 487 1.46 0.95 -13.77
CA SER A 487 1.76 0.54 -15.14
C SER A 487 1.42 -0.93 -15.30
#